data_AF-A0A2P9HBQ0-F1
#
_entry.id   AF-A0A2P9HBQ0-F1
#
_cell.length_a   1.000
_cell.length_b   1.000
_cell.length_c   1.000
_cell.angle_alpha   90.00
_cell.angle_beta   90.00
_cell.angle_gamma   90.00
#
_symmetry.space_group_name_H-M   'P 1'
#
loop_
_entity.id
_entity.type
_entity.pdbx_description
1 polymer ?
#
loop_
_entity_poly.entity_id
_entity_poly.type
_entity_poly.pdbx_seq_one_letter_code
_entity_poly.pdbx_strand_id
1 'polypeptide(L)'
;MIEKSPNRSYIVVSFNERDIFELATLRTALEVMGARLALQRSYTSSALAAAIPAIASAAENRDLKSLAAADRRFHEILIECADHRRLLESYHALQDQIELAMLNVQKHELNIAGIADRHARLVALATNPDKFVEELSRHIREGMGVSDISVLI
;
A
#
# COMPACT_ATOMS: atom_id res chain seq x y z
N MET A 1 -40.43 -11.40 -27.55
CA MET A 1 -39.91 -12.52 -26.75
C MET A 1 -38.61 -12.06 -26.12
N ILE A 2 -38.55 -11.97 -24.80
CA ILE A 2 -37.36 -11.52 -24.06
C ILE A 2 -36.73 -12.77 -23.47
N GLU A 3 -35.49 -13.06 -23.84
CA GLU A 3 -34.72 -14.16 -23.27
C GLU A 3 -33.89 -13.61 -22.10
N LYS A 4 -34.22 -14.10 -20.90
CA LYS A 4 -33.51 -13.75 -19.67
C LYS A 4 -32.27 -14.64 -19.60
N SER A 5 -31.08 -14.09 -19.86
CA SER A 5 -29.83 -14.84 -19.61
C SER A 5 -29.57 -14.93 -18.10
N PRO A 6 -29.52 -16.13 -17.49
CA PRO A 6 -29.10 -16.32 -16.12
C PRO A 6 -27.65 -16.79 -16.10
N ASN A 7 -26.73 -15.92 -15.69
CA ASN A 7 -25.50 -16.22 -14.94
C ASN A 7 -24.57 -15.01 -14.96
N ARG A 8 -24.73 -14.11 -13.99
CA ARG A 8 -23.60 -13.29 -13.53
C ARG A 8 -22.71 -14.20 -12.71
N SER A 9 -21.83 -14.94 -13.38
CA SER A 9 -20.70 -15.55 -12.68
C SER A 9 -19.80 -14.42 -12.19
N TYR A 10 -19.67 -14.28 -10.88
CA TYR A 10 -18.66 -13.42 -10.28
C TYR A 10 -17.32 -14.13 -10.48
N ILE A 11 -16.50 -13.63 -11.40
CA ILE A 11 -15.11 -14.09 -11.50
C ILE A 11 -14.36 -13.44 -10.35
N VAL A 12 -13.94 -14.24 -9.37
CA VAL A 12 -12.94 -13.79 -8.39
C VAL A 12 -11.66 -13.55 -9.18
N VAL A 13 -11.19 -12.30 -9.23
CA VAL A 13 -9.90 -11.98 -9.83
C VAL A 13 -8.82 -12.74 -9.04
N SER A 14 -8.24 -13.78 -9.64
CA SER A 14 -7.12 -14.51 -9.08
C SER A 14 -5.82 -13.86 -9.54
N PHE A 15 -5.02 -13.38 -8.60
CA PHE A 15 -3.66 -12.89 -8.89
C PHE A 15 -2.68 -14.06 -8.83
N ASN A 16 -1.94 -14.27 -9.91
CA ASN A 16 -0.79 -15.18 -9.91
C ASN A 16 0.46 -14.45 -9.33
N GLU A 17 1.55 -15.19 -9.10
CA GLU A 17 2.78 -14.62 -8.53
C GLU A 17 3.37 -13.47 -9.36
N ARG A 18 3.24 -13.54 -10.69
CA ARG A 18 3.70 -12.49 -11.60
C ARG A 18 2.83 -11.24 -11.47
N ASP A 19 1.51 -11.38 -11.36
CA ASP A 19 0.63 -10.21 -11.17
C ASP A 19 0.94 -9.50 -9.84
N ILE A 20 1.18 -10.27 -8.77
CA ILE A 20 1.60 -9.71 -7.47
C ILE A 20 2.95 -8.99 -7.59
N PHE A 21 3.90 -9.58 -8.32
CA PHE A 21 5.20 -8.95 -8.58
C PHE A 21 5.07 -7.65 -9.38
N GLU A 22 4.29 -7.64 -10.46
CA GLU A 22 4.05 -6.45 -11.30
C GLU A 22 3.37 -5.33 -10.48
N LEU A 23 2.37 -5.67 -9.66
CA LEU A 23 1.72 -4.70 -8.77
C LEU A 23 2.67 -4.18 -7.68
N ALA A 24 3.44 -5.07 -7.05
CA ALA A 24 4.38 -4.66 -5.99
C ALA A 24 5.46 -3.72 -6.54
N THR A 25 6.04 -4.05 -7.69
CA THR A 25 7.08 -3.23 -8.34
C THR A 25 6.52 -1.87 -8.79
N LEU A 26 5.35 -1.83 -9.43
CA LEU A 26 4.72 -0.56 -9.81
C LEU A 26 4.34 0.29 -8.59
N ARG A 27 3.76 -0.32 -7.55
CA ARG A 27 3.44 0.35 -6.29
C ARG A 27 4.70 0.97 -5.67
N THR A 28 5.78 0.20 -5.54
CA THR A 28 7.05 0.71 -5.01
C THR A 28 7.58 1.87 -5.84
N ALA A 29 7.59 1.77 -7.18
CA ALA A 29 8.09 2.85 -8.04
C ALA A 29 7.32 4.16 -7.82
N LEU A 30 5.99 4.10 -7.76
CA LEU A 30 5.13 5.27 -7.56
C LEU A 30 5.29 5.85 -6.16
N GLU A 31 5.28 5.01 -5.13
CA GLU A 31 5.38 5.46 -3.74
C GLU A 31 6.77 5.99 -3.38
N VAL A 32 7.84 5.40 -3.91
CA VAL A 32 9.20 5.93 -3.74
C VAL A 32 9.35 7.28 -4.41
N MET A 33 8.80 7.45 -5.63
CA MET A 33 8.77 8.76 -6.28
C MET A 33 7.99 9.78 -5.44
N GLY A 34 6.81 9.39 -4.93
CA GLY A 34 5.99 10.23 -4.07
C GLY A 34 6.71 10.63 -2.78
N ALA A 35 7.36 9.68 -2.12
CA ALA A 35 8.16 9.93 -0.93
C ALA A 35 9.30 10.92 -1.19
N ARG A 36 10.07 10.73 -2.26
CA ARG A 36 11.18 11.62 -2.62
C ARG A 36 10.70 13.06 -2.88
N LEU A 37 9.58 13.21 -3.59
CA LEU A 37 8.98 14.52 -3.86
C LEU A 37 8.41 15.17 -2.59
N ALA A 38 7.70 14.41 -1.77
CA ALA A 38 7.14 14.91 -0.51
C ALA A 38 8.26 15.41 0.41
N LEU A 39 9.30 14.59 0.63
CA LEU A 39 10.40 14.91 1.54
C LEU A 39 11.19 16.17 1.13
N GLN A 40 11.26 16.49 -0.17
CA GLN A 40 11.86 17.75 -0.65
C GLN A 40 11.06 19.01 -0.27
N ARG A 41 9.75 18.88 -0.03
CA ARG A 41 8.83 20.00 0.22
C ARG A 41 8.66 20.36 1.70
N SER A 42 9.61 19.98 2.55
CA SER A 42 9.48 20.10 4.02
C SER A 42 8.23 19.40 4.54
N TYR A 43 8.00 18.19 4.04
CA TYR A 43 6.96 17.27 4.47
C TYR A 43 6.83 17.18 5.99
N THR A 44 5.61 17.34 6.50
CA THR A 44 5.29 17.13 7.91
C THR A 44 4.86 15.69 8.12
N SER A 45 5.71 14.91 8.79
CA SER A 45 5.43 13.52 9.20
C SER A 45 4.18 13.35 10.07
N SER A 46 3.61 14.45 10.57
CA SER A 46 2.38 14.48 11.34
C SER A 46 1.17 13.90 10.59
N ALA A 47 1.08 14.08 9.27
CA ALA A 47 -0.04 13.55 8.48
C ALA A 47 -0.01 12.01 8.42
N LEU A 48 1.16 11.41 8.20
CA LEU A 48 1.30 9.95 8.24
C LEU A 48 1.19 9.41 9.67
N ALA A 49 1.74 10.14 10.65
CA ALA A 49 1.63 9.76 12.06
C ALA A 49 0.16 9.68 12.52
N ALA A 50 -0.69 10.58 12.04
CA ALA A 50 -2.11 10.62 12.35
C ALA A 50 -2.90 9.41 11.79
N ALA A 51 -2.37 8.69 10.79
CA ALA A 51 -3.00 7.49 10.25
C ALA A 51 -2.68 6.21 11.06
N ILE A 52 -1.59 6.20 11.84
CA ILE A 52 -1.14 5.02 12.60
C ILE A 52 -2.21 4.50 13.61
N PRO A 53 -2.91 5.35 14.38
CA PRO A 53 -3.91 4.86 15.34
C PRO A 53 -5.06 4.07 14.68
N ALA A 54 -5.46 4.45 13.45
CA ALA A 54 -6.50 3.73 12.72
C ALA A 54 -6.01 2.32 12.30
N ILE A 55 -4.75 2.21 11.87
CA ILE A 55 -4.11 0.92 11.56
C ILE A 55 -4.01 0.06 12.82
N ALA A 56 -3.56 0.64 13.94
CA ALA A 56 -3.43 -0.08 15.22
C ALA A 56 -4.78 -0.61 15.71
N SER A 57 -5.80 0.24 15.74
CA SER A 57 -7.15 -0.15 16.17
C SER A 57 -7.76 -1.23 15.29
N ALA A 58 -7.61 -1.13 13.97
CA ALA A 58 -8.10 -2.15 13.05
C ALA A 58 -7.37 -3.49 13.22
N ALA A 59 -6.05 -3.45 13.45
CA ALA A 59 -5.24 -4.64 13.69
C ALA A 59 -5.59 -5.33 15.03
N GLU A 60 -5.76 -4.56 16.11
CA GLU A 60 -6.17 -5.07 17.43
C GLU A 60 -7.53 -5.78 17.38
N ASN A 61 -8.49 -5.20 16.65
CA ASN A 61 -9.83 -5.77 16.47
C ASN A 61 -9.90 -6.88 15.41
N ARG A 62 -8.78 -7.17 14.73
CA ARG A 62 -8.72 -8.09 13.58
C ARG A 62 -9.74 -7.75 12.48
N ASP A 63 -10.06 -6.47 12.32
CA ASP A 63 -10.96 -5.98 11.28
C ASP A 63 -10.17 -5.78 9.99
N LEU A 64 -10.12 -6.83 9.17
CA LEU A 64 -9.38 -6.83 7.91
C LEU A 64 -9.82 -5.73 6.94
N LYS A 65 -11.11 -5.41 6.93
CA LYS A 65 -11.66 -4.40 6.03
C LYS A 65 -11.19 -3.01 6.46
N SER A 66 -11.33 -2.70 7.74
CA SER A 66 -10.84 -1.42 8.28
C SER A 66 -9.32 -1.33 8.20
N LEU A 67 -8.60 -2.44 8.36
CA LEU A 67 -7.14 -2.48 8.25
C LEU A 67 -6.69 -2.17 6.83
N ALA A 68 -7.28 -2.81 5.82
CA ALA A 68 -6.98 -2.54 4.42
C ALA A 68 -7.28 -1.08 4.02
N ALA A 69 -8.35 -0.50 4.55
CA ALA A 69 -8.69 0.90 4.33
C ALA A 69 -7.70 1.86 5.02
N ALA A 70 -7.29 1.57 6.25
CA ALA A 70 -6.35 2.37 7.01
C ALA A 70 -4.92 2.32 6.42
N ASP A 71 -4.46 1.13 6.02
CA ASP A 71 -3.19 0.91 5.30
C ASP A 71 -3.17 1.72 4.00
N ARG A 72 -4.20 1.55 3.16
CA ARG A 72 -4.36 2.36 1.94
C ARG A 72 -4.27 3.85 2.21
N ARG A 73 -5.00 4.34 3.22
CA ARG A 73 -5.04 5.77 3.52
C ARG A 73 -3.67 6.30 3.91
N PHE A 74 -2.87 5.54 4.66
CA PHE A 74 -1.48 5.90 4.95
C PHE A 74 -0.68 6.08 3.67
N HIS A 75 -0.73 5.10 2.77
CA HIS A 75 0.03 5.15 1.51
C HIS A 75 -0.46 6.26 0.57
N GLU A 76 -1.76 6.54 0.53
CA GLU A 76 -2.33 7.65 -0.23
C GLU A 76 -1.87 9.01 0.31
N ILE A 77 -1.86 9.22 1.64
CA ILE A 77 -1.35 10.46 2.26
C ILE A 77 0.08 10.75 1.81
N LEU A 78 0.94 9.73 1.74
CA LEU A 78 2.31 9.86 1.26
C LEU A 78 2.37 10.42 -0.17
N ILE A 79 1.52 9.91 -1.06
CA ILE A 79 1.42 10.37 -2.46
C ILE A 79 0.80 11.78 -2.55
N GLU A 80 -0.24 12.07 -1.77
CA GLU A 80 -0.86 13.40 -1.71
C GLU A 80 0.15 14.48 -1.29
N CYS A 81 1.01 14.17 -0.33
CA CYS A 81 2.07 15.07 0.12
C CYS A 81 3.13 15.39 -0.94
N ALA A 82 3.22 14.59 -2.01
CA ALA A 82 4.09 14.88 -3.14
C ALA A 82 3.60 16.07 -4.00
N ASP A 83 2.33 16.48 -3.85
CA ASP A 83 1.69 17.54 -4.66
C ASP A 83 1.88 17.32 -6.17
N HIS A 84 1.77 16.05 -6.60
CA HIS A 84 2.05 15.63 -7.96
C HIS A 84 0.83 14.94 -8.57
N ARG A 85 -0.10 15.74 -9.13
CA ARG A 85 -1.40 15.27 -9.63
C ARG A 85 -1.35 13.99 -10.49
N ARG A 86 -0.41 13.92 -11.45
CA ARG A 86 -0.27 12.75 -12.35
C ARG A 86 0.19 11.48 -11.62
N LEU A 87 0.91 11.64 -10.52
CA LEU A 87 1.38 10.52 -9.70
C LEU A 87 0.21 9.95 -8.91
N LEU A 88 -0.58 10.84 -8.28
CA LEU A 88 -1.80 10.45 -7.57
C LEU A 88 -2.79 9.71 -8.49
N GLU A 89 -3.04 10.25 -9.68
CA GLU A 89 -3.89 9.59 -10.69
C GLU A 89 -3.38 8.20 -11.08
N SER A 90 -2.06 8.05 -11.26
CA SER A 90 -1.44 6.77 -11.60
C SER A 90 -1.51 5.76 -10.45
N TYR A 91 -1.33 6.23 -9.21
CA TYR A 91 -1.48 5.41 -8.00
C TYR A 91 -2.93 4.93 -7.82
N HIS A 92 -3.90 5.82 -7.97
CA HIS A 92 -5.34 5.48 -7.91
C HIS A 92 -5.74 4.45 -8.95
N ALA A 93 -5.18 4.49 -10.16
CA ALA A 93 -5.45 3.50 -11.20
C ALA A 93 -5.02 2.07 -10.83
N LEU A 94 -4.06 1.91 -9.91
CA LEU A 94 -3.58 0.61 -9.43
C LEU A 94 -4.18 0.19 -8.09
N GLN A 95 -4.77 1.14 -7.36
CA GLN A 95 -5.15 0.97 -5.95
C GLN A 95 -6.12 -0.18 -5.72
N ASP A 96 -7.16 -0.32 -6.55
CA ASP A 96 -8.16 -1.40 -6.41
C ASP A 96 -7.51 -2.78 -6.65
N GLN A 97 -6.57 -2.86 -7.59
CA GLN A 97 -5.83 -4.10 -7.86
C GLN A 97 -4.89 -4.44 -6.71
N ILE A 98 -4.22 -3.44 -6.12
CA ILE A 98 -3.38 -3.60 -4.93
C ILE A 98 -4.22 -4.10 -3.74
N GLU A 99 -5.39 -3.51 -3.49
CA GLU A 99 -6.29 -3.94 -2.41
C GLU A 99 -6.73 -5.39 -2.60
N LEU A 100 -7.22 -5.74 -3.80
CA LEU A 100 -7.63 -7.11 -4.10
C LEU A 100 -6.46 -8.09 -4.00
N ALA A 101 -5.28 -7.72 -4.52
CA ALA A 101 -4.07 -8.52 -4.40
C ALA A 101 -3.72 -8.79 -2.93
N MET A 102 -3.70 -7.75 -2.10
CA MET A 102 -3.44 -7.87 -0.67
C MET A 102 -4.42 -8.85 -0.02
N LEU A 103 -5.73 -8.67 -0.20
CA LEU A 103 -6.77 -9.54 0.38
C LEU A 103 -6.63 -11.02 -0.03
N ASN A 104 -6.03 -11.31 -1.19
CA ASN A 104 -5.81 -12.66 -1.69
C ASN A 104 -4.47 -13.28 -1.25
N VAL A 105 -3.56 -12.51 -0.67
CA VAL A 105 -2.31 -13.07 -0.11
C VAL A 105 -2.65 -13.89 1.14
N GLN A 106 -2.51 -15.22 1.04
CA GLN A 106 -2.81 -16.22 2.09
C GLN A 106 -2.10 -15.98 3.44
N LYS A 107 -1.10 -15.09 3.49
CA LYS A 107 -0.35 -14.70 4.71
C LYS A 107 -1.04 -13.62 5.55
N HIS A 108 -2.31 -13.34 5.31
CA HIS A 108 -3.06 -12.25 5.95
C HIS A 108 -2.93 -12.23 7.49
N GLU A 109 -3.05 -13.38 8.18
CA GLU A 109 -2.90 -13.44 9.64
C GLU A 109 -1.49 -13.08 10.15
N LEU A 110 -0.45 -13.47 9.39
CA LEU A 110 0.94 -13.12 9.72
C LEU A 110 1.23 -11.63 9.50
N ASN A 111 0.45 -10.97 8.65
CA ASN A 111 0.68 -9.59 8.26
C ASN A 111 0.03 -8.57 9.21
N ILE A 112 -1.03 -8.96 9.95
CA ILE A 112 -1.73 -8.09 10.91
C ILE A 112 -0.86 -7.78 12.13
N ALA A 113 -0.14 -8.78 12.64
CA ALA A 113 0.74 -8.60 13.79
C ALA A 113 1.88 -7.63 13.43
N GLY A 114 2.01 -6.55 14.21
CA GLY A 114 3.08 -5.56 14.06
C GLY A 114 2.93 -4.62 12.85
N ILE A 115 1.81 -4.64 12.11
CA ILE A 115 1.62 -3.72 10.96
C ILE A 115 1.68 -2.25 11.37
N ALA A 116 1.09 -1.89 12.52
CA ALA A 116 1.18 -0.54 13.07
C ALA A 116 2.63 -0.16 13.39
N ASP A 117 3.41 -1.08 13.96
CA ASP A 117 4.83 -0.85 14.28
C ASP A 117 5.67 -0.66 13.01
N ARG A 118 5.39 -1.41 11.93
CA ARG A 118 6.06 -1.22 10.63
C ARG A 118 5.82 0.20 10.09
N HIS A 119 4.57 0.67 10.11
CA HIS A 119 4.21 2.02 9.71
C HIS A 119 4.82 3.09 10.61
N ALA A 120 4.86 2.87 11.93
CA ALA A 120 5.49 3.79 12.87
C ALA A 120 7.00 3.94 12.62
N ARG A 121 7.70 2.84 12.26
CA ARG A 121 9.11 2.88 11.88
C ARG A 121 9.35 3.74 10.63
N LEU A 122 8.48 3.65 9.62
CA LEU A 122 8.55 4.52 8.45
C LEU A 122 8.47 6.00 8.83
N VAL A 123 7.46 6.37 9.63
CA VAL A 123 7.26 7.76 10.07
C VAL A 123 8.46 8.28 10.87
N ALA A 124 9.07 7.42 11.70
CA ALA A 124 10.26 7.78 12.47
C ALA A 124 11.49 8.09 11.58
N LEU A 125 11.54 7.57 10.35
CA LEU A 125 12.61 7.80 9.39
C LEU A 125 12.37 9.01 8.48
N ALA A 126 11.27 9.76 8.64
CA ALA A 126 10.91 10.87 7.76
C ALA A 126 11.97 12.00 7.69
N THR A 127 12.87 12.10 8.66
CA THR A 127 13.99 13.07 8.65
C THR A 127 15.21 12.59 7.88
N ASN A 128 15.24 11.33 7.42
CA ASN A 128 16.31 10.74 6.63
C ASN A 128 15.75 10.15 5.34
N PRO A 129 15.75 10.92 4.23
CA PRO A 129 15.10 10.50 2.99
C PRO A 129 15.58 9.16 2.42
N ASP A 130 16.88 8.88 2.48
CA ASP A 130 17.42 7.64 1.93
C ASP A 130 16.96 6.43 2.75
N LYS A 131 17.03 6.53 4.09
CA LYS A 131 16.51 5.47 4.97
C LYS A 131 15.00 5.30 4.88
N PHE A 132 14.26 6.40 4.71
CA PHE A 132 12.81 6.36 4.52
C PHE A 132 12.46 5.57 3.26
N VAL A 133 13.11 5.87 2.13
CA VAL A 133 12.87 5.20 0.85
C VAL A 133 13.25 3.71 0.91
N GLU A 134 14.36 3.38 1.58
CA GLU A 134 14.77 1.99 1.79
C GLU A 134 13.75 1.22 2.64
N GLU A 135 13.32 1.79 3.76
CA GLU A 135 12.28 1.19 4.61
C GLU A 135 10.96 1.07 3.86
N LEU A 136 10.57 2.06 3.05
CA LEU A 136 9.31 2.05 2.30
C LEU A 136 9.28 0.91 1.28
N SER A 137 10.38 0.73 0.56
CA SER A 137 10.54 -0.34 -0.42
C SER A 137 10.47 -1.72 0.25
N ARG A 138 11.10 -1.86 1.42
CA ARG A 138 11.01 -3.09 2.24
C ARG A 138 9.61 -3.34 2.77
N HIS A 139 8.96 -2.31 3.33
CA HIS A 139 7.60 -2.37 3.86
C HIS A 139 6.58 -2.82 2.81
N ILE A 140 6.61 -2.23 1.61
CA ILE A 140 5.71 -2.61 0.50
C ILE A 140 5.95 -4.05 0.08
N ARG A 141 7.22 -4.44 -0.08
CA ARG A 141 7.60 -5.79 -0.51
C ARG A 141 7.15 -6.86 0.50
N GLU A 142 7.40 -6.64 1.78
CA GLU A 142 6.94 -7.52 2.86
C GLU A 142 5.41 -7.59 2.91
N GLY A 143 4.73 -6.43 2.79
CA GLY A 143 3.28 -6.33 2.78
C GLY A 143 2.64 -7.13 1.64
N MET A 144 3.19 -7.01 0.43
CA MET A 144 2.75 -7.73 -0.77
C MET A 144 3.22 -9.20 -0.83
N GLY A 145 4.02 -9.65 0.14
CA GLY A 145 4.55 -11.02 0.20
C GLY A 145 5.58 -11.35 -0.87
N VAL A 146 6.23 -10.35 -1.46
CA VAL A 146 7.26 -10.51 -2.50
C VAL A 146 8.65 -10.59 -1.84
N SER A 147 9.56 -11.41 -2.36
CA SER A 147 10.87 -11.62 -1.72
C SER A 147 11.96 -10.68 -2.24
N ASP A 148 11.87 -10.24 -3.51
CA ASP A 148 12.84 -9.33 -4.12
C ASP A 148 12.17 -8.40 -5.15
N ILE A 149 12.52 -7.11 -5.10
CA ILE A 149 12.13 -6.07 -6.07
C ILE A 149 13.35 -5.24 -6.52
N SER A 150 14.55 -5.82 -6.42
CA SER A 150 15.86 -5.21 -6.71
C SER A 150 16.01 -4.58 -8.10
N VAL A 151 15.05 -4.79 -9.01
CA VAL A 151 15.01 -4.18 -10.35
C VAL A 151 14.83 -2.65 -10.31
N LEU A 152 14.49 -2.06 -9.16
CA LEU A 152 14.07 -0.65 -9.04
C LEU A 152 14.94 0.25 -8.13
N ILE A 153 16.05 -0.25 -7.58
CA ILE A 153 16.92 0.52 -6.64
C ILE A 153 18.30 0.74 -7.24
#